data_AF-A0AAW4YDU0-F1
#
_entry.id   AF-A0AAW4YDU0-F1
#
_cell.length_a   1.000
_cell.length_b   1.000
_cell.length_c   1.000
_cell.angle_alpha   90.00
_cell.angle_beta   90.00
_cell.angle_gamma   90.00
#
_symmetry.space_group_name_H-M   'P 1'
#
loop_
_entity.id
_entity.type
_entity.pdbx_description
1 polymer ?
#
loop_
_entity_poly.entity_id
_entity_poly.type
_entity_poly.pdbx_seq_one_letter_code
_entity_poly.pdbx_strand_id
1 'polypeptide(L)'
;KTLIASALVLTTVGSGFHSSSNYNGINNVAKAAETTDGQLWKNVRDALKEANIIDGNENETIDVNYKLKNGSENKISANGNSNGDFSKQNIDIESLTTINIKKVNISNFNERIDANNTWKNLTNKLKGQKIIKDGDKVTIHSKDQKDPKISGIVGQDFTEHKNYMLYKKDIDKITIN
;
A
#
# COMPACT_ATOMS: atom_id res chain seq x y z
N LYS A 1 -52.57 -42.24 -8.59
CA LYS A 1 -51.11 -42.05 -8.59
C LYS A 1 -50.59 -42.26 -7.16
N THR A 2 -50.07 -43.45 -6.88
CA THR A 2 -48.75 -43.71 -6.25
C THR A 2 -48.18 -42.54 -5.43
N LEU A 3 -48.22 -42.60 -4.08
CA LEU A 3 -47.22 -43.23 -3.15
C LEU A 3 -46.12 -42.18 -2.80
N ILE A 4 -45.63 -41.94 -1.56
CA ILE A 4 -45.67 -42.62 -0.26
C ILE A 4 -45.41 -41.58 0.85
N ALA A 5 -45.98 -41.83 2.02
CA ALA A 5 -45.50 -41.46 3.35
C ALA A 5 -43.98 -41.72 3.53
N SER A 6 -43.26 -41.13 4.50
CA SER A 6 -43.44 -41.43 5.92
C SER A 6 -42.64 -40.46 6.78
N ALA A 7 -43.20 -40.23 7.96
CA ALA A 7 -42.68 -39.44 9.05
C ALA A 7 -41.57 -40.15 9.84
N LEU A 8 -40.96 -39.33 10.71
CA LEU A 8 -40.31 -39.69 11.98
C LEU A 8 -38.95 -40.38 11.80
N VAL A 9 -37.88 -39.95 12.47
CA VAL A 9 -37.67 -40.18 13.91
C VAL A 9 -36.59 -39.25 14.44
N LEU A 10 -36.87 -38.58 15.56
CA LEU A 10 -35.87 -37.98 16.44
C LEU A 10 -35.40 -39.08 17.41
N THR A 11 -34.17 -39.54 17.24
CA THR A 11 -33.48 -40.38 18.24
C THR A 11 -32.30 -39.62 18.80
N THR A 12 -32.48 -39.11 20.01
CA THR A 12 -31.39 -38.84 20.94
C THR A 12 -30.70 -40.18 21.23
N VAL A 13 -29.43 -40.29 20.89
CA VAL A 13 -28.53 -41.33 21.43
C VAL A 13 -27.48 -40.66 22.28
N GLY A 14 -27.42 -41.13 23.52
CA GLY A 14 -26.56 -40.64 24.58
C GLY A 14 -25.08 -40.92 24.36
N SER A 15 -24.31 -40.27 25.24
CA SER A 15 -22.91 -40.45 25.58
C SER A 15 -22.30 -41.80 25.22
N GLY A 16 -21.35 -41.76 24.28
CA GLY A 16 -20.32 -42.77 24.08
C GLY A 16 -18.94 -42.12 24.25
N PHE A 17 -18.43 -42.12 25.47
CA PHE A 17 -17.03 -41.86 25.76
C PHE A 17 -16.22 -43.08 25.28
N HIS A 18 -15.25 -42.89 24.37
CA HIS A 18 -13.85 -43.34 24.49
C HIS A 18 -13.07 -43.19 23.17
N SER A 19 -11.92 -42.53 23.32
CA SER A 19 -10.66 -42.71 22.58
C SER A 19 -10.48 -42.05 21.21
N SER A 20 -9.80 -40.91 21.28
CA SER A 20 -8.64 -40.51 20.46
C SER A 20 -8.68 -40.82 18.96
N SER A 21 -8.96 -39.79 18.19
CA SER A 21 -8.25 -39.55 16.95
C SER A 21 -8.01 -38.06 16.86
N ASN A 22 -6.74 -37.68 16.72
CA ASN A 22 -6.29 -36.30 16.53
C ASN A 22 -7.20 -35.60 15.52
N TYR A 23 -8.12 -34.79 16.02
CA TYR A 23 -8.69 -33.73 15.23
C TYR A 23 -7.58 -32.69 15.08
N ASN A 24 -6.65 -32.96 14.18
CA ASN A 24 -5.83 -31.92 13.59
C ASN A 24 -6.78 -31.16 12.66
N GLY A 25 -7.73 -30.45 13.26
CA GLY A 25 -8.52 -29.45 12.58
C GLY A 25 -7.51 -28.48 12.04
N ILE A 26 -7.16 -28.66 10.77
CA ILE A 26 -6.46 -27.65 10.01
C ILE A 26 -7.41 -26.47 10.07
N ASN A 27 -7.13 -25.58 11.02
CA ASN A 27 -7.74 -24.29 11.11
C ASN A 27 -7.23 -23.59 9.86
N ASN A 28 -7.92 -23.77 8.73
CA ASN A 28 -7.75 -23.01 7.51
C ASN A 28 -8.27 -21.60 7.79
N VAL A 29 -7.65 -20.93 8.77
CA VAL A 29 -7.60 -19.48 8.82
C VAL A 29 -6.88 -19.13 7.54
N ALA A 30 -7.62 -18.60 6.57
CA ALA A 30 -7.04 -18.10 5.34
C ALA A 30 -5.87 -17.19 5.72
N LYS A 31 -4.62 -17.64 5.49
CA LYS A 31 -3.45 -16.79 5.69
C LYS A 31 -3.70 -15.54 4.84
N ALA A 32 -3.75 -14.37 5.47
CA ALA A 32 -3.72 -13.11 4.74
C ALA A 32 -2.53 -13.17 3.78
N ALA A 33 -2.70 -12.69 2.54
CA ALA A 33 -1.64 -12.73 1.54
C ALA A 33 -0.37 -12.10 2.13
N GLU A 34 0.63 -12.93 2.42
CA GLU A 34 1.90 -12.49 3.01
C GLU A 34 2.60 -11.62 1.95
N THR A 35 2.59 -10.30 2.14
CA THR A 35 3.36 -9.35 1.34
C THR A 35 4.74 -9.21 1.98
N THR A 36 5.79 -9.10 1.17
CA THR A 36 7.11 -8.73 1.69
C THR A 36 7.27 -7.22 1.75
N ASP A 37 8.08 -6.73 2.68
CA ASP A 37 8.50 -5.33 2.74
C ASP A 37 9.20 -4.86 1.45
N GLY A 38 9.97 -5.73 0.80
CA GLY A 38 10.54 -5.48 -0.52
C GLY A 38 9.48 -5.28 -1.62
N GLN A 39 8.41 -6.09 -1.60
CA GLN A 39 7.28 -5.94 -2.52
C GLN A 39 6.46 -4.68 -2.22
N LEU A 40 6.26 -4.33 -0.95
CA LEU A 40 5.66 -3.06 -0.54
C LEU A 40 6.46 -1.88 -1.10
N TRP A 41 7.78 -1.89 -0.89
CA TRP A 41 8.68 -0.85 -1.39
C TRP A 41 8.57 -0.72 -2.92
N LYS A 42 8.58 -1.84 -3.64
CA LYS A 42 8.47 -1.87 -5.10
C LYS A 42 7.15 -1.25 -5.56
N ASN A 43 6.05 -1.62 -4.92
CA ASN A 43 4.73 -1.10 -5.26
C ASN A 43 4.66 0.42 -5.05
N VAL A 44 5.21 0.93 -3.94
CA VAL A 44 5.35 2.38 -3.70
C VAL A 44 6.21 3.04 -4.77
N ARG A 45 7.37 2.46 -5.11
CA ARG A 45 8.25 2.95 -6.18
C ARG A 45 7.52 3.04 -7.52
N ASP A 46 6.76 2.00 -7.87
CA ASP A 46 5.99 1.95 -9.11
C ASP A 46 4.90 3.05 -9.15
N ALA A 47 4.28 3.36 -8.00
CA ALA A 47 3.34 4.47 -7.89
C ALA A 47 4.00 5.85 -8.03
N LEU A 48 5.19 6.04 -7.46
CA LEU A 48 5.95 7.28 -7.65
C LEU A 48 6.34 7.50 -9.12
N LYS A 49 6.70 6.42 -9.82
CA LYS A 49 7.05 6.46 -11.24
C LYS A 49 5.84 6.76 -12.12
N GLU A 50 4.69 6.11 -11.87
CA GLU A 50 3.42 6.39 -12.55
C GLU A 50 2.98 7.86 -12.39
N ALA A 51 3.21 8.42 -11.20
CA ALA A 51 2.92 9.82 -10.89
C ALA A 51 3.95 10.82 -11.47
N ASN A 52 4.97 10.33 -12.18
CA ASN A 52 6.11 11.09 -12.69
C ASN A 52 6.88 11.86 -11.61
N ILE A 53 6.86 11.37 -10.36
CA ILE A 53 7.62 11.95 -9.24
C ILE A 53 9.09 11.54 -9.31
N ILE A 54 9.36 10.35 -9.85
CA ILE A 54 10.70 9.76 -10.02
C ILE A 54 10.85 9.15 -11.43
N ASP A 55 12.08 8.93 -11.86
CA ASP A 55 12.40 8.19 -13.09
C ASP A 55 12.59 6.68 -12.84
N GLY A 56 12.95 6.31 -11.61
CA GLY A 56 13.29 4.95 -11.19
C GLY A 56 14.72 4.56 -11.54
N ASN A 57 15.69 5.46 -11.37
CA ASN A 57 17.12 5.21 -11.61
C ASN A 57 17.92 5.09 -10.28
N GLU A 58 19.22 4.80 -10.36
CA GLU A 58 20.09 4.66 -9.17
C GLU A 58 20.32 5.96 -8.38
N ASN A 59 20.06 7.13 -8.98
CA ASN A 59 20.30 8.42 -8.34
C ASN A 59 19.09 8.93 -7.52
N GLU A 60 18.07 8.07 -7.39
CA GLU A 60 16.89 8.32 -6.59
C GLU A 60 16.84 7.27 -5.48
N THR A 61 16.73 7.70 -4.22
CA THR A 61 16.56 6.79 -3.07
C THR A 61 15.18 7.01 -2.47
N ILE A 62 14.48 5.92 -2.20
CA ILE A 62 13.10 5.93 -1.68
C ILE A 62 13.10 5.23 -0.34
N ASP A 63 12.70 5.98 0.69
CA ASP A 63 12.56 5.52 2.06
C ASP A 63 11.08 5.40 2.41
N VAL A 64 10.60 4.18 2.59
CA VAL A 64 9.20 3.86 2.87
C VAL A 64 9.06 3.53 4.35
N ASN A 65 8.32 4.36 5.10
CA ASN A 65 8.00 4.14 6.51
C ASN A 65 6.57 3.67 6.65
N TYR A 66 6.35 2.61 7.41
CA TYR A 66 5.06 1.95 7.56
C TYR A 66 4.87 1.40 8.98
N LYS A 67 3.61 1.11 9.32
CA LYS A 67 3.21 0.45 10.56
C LYS A 67 2.73 -0.95 10.26
N LEU A 68 3.15 -1.89 11.10
CA LEU A 68 2.60 -3.24 11.14
C LEU A 68 1.39 -3.29 12.06
N LYS A 69 0.49 -4.26 11.89
CA LYS A 69 -0.72 -4.41 12.75
C LYS A 69 -0.43 -4.63 14.23
N ASN A 70 0.79 -5.03 14.58
CA ASN A 70 1.23 -5.11 15.98
C ASN A 70 1.63 -3.75 16.56
N GLY A 71 1.49 -2.66 15.80
CA GLY A 71 1.84 -1.29 16.17
C GLY A 71 3.29 -0.90 15.90
N SER A 72 4.16 -1.82 15.49
CA SER A 72 5.58 -1.53 15.27
C SER A 72 5.79 -0.65 14.03
N GLU A 73 6.57 0.41 14.19
CA GLU A 73 7.04 1.25 13.08
C GLU A 73 8.27 0.62 12.42
N ASN A 74 8.26 0.59 11.09
CA ASN A 74 9.31 -0.01 10.28
C ASN A 74 9.66 0.89 9.10
N LYS A 75 10.86 0.68 8.56
CA LYS A 75 11.39 1.40 7.40
C LYS A 75 12.05 0.42 6.43
N ILE A 76 11.81 0.63 5.14
CA ILE A 76 12.51 -0.07 4.06
C ILE A 76 13.03 0.95 3.04
N SER A 77 14.27 0.79 2.59
CA SER A 77 14.96 1.76 1.73
C SER A 77 15.72 1.06 0.61
N ALA A 78 15.65 1.63 -0.59
CA ALA A 78 16.47 1.22 -1.73
C ALA A 78 16.50 2.33 -2.79
N ASN A 79 17.38 2.15 -3.78
CA ASN A 79 17.46 3.02 -4.95
C ASN A 79 16.32 2.72 -5.94
N GLY A 80 15.91 3.71 -6.72
CA GLY A 80 14.75 3.69 -7.61
C GLY A 80 14.81 2.62 -8.70
N ASN A 81 16.00 2.18 -9.09
CA ASN A 81 16.22 1.10 -10.05
C ASN A 81 16.09 -0.32 -9.45
N SER A 82 15.94 -0.45 -8.13
CA SER A 82 15.74 -1.73 -7.46
C SER A 82 14.39 -2.36 -7.86
N ASN A 83 14.33 -3.69 -7.90
CA ASN A 83 13.14 -4.45 -8.26
C ASN A 83 12.35 -4.98 -7.05
N GLY A 84 12.80 -4.71 -5.81
CA GLY A 84 12.14 -5.19 -4.59
C GLY A 84 12.72 -6.48 -3.99
N ASP A 85 13.59 -7.20 -4.69
CA ASP A 85 14.07 -8.54 -4.26
C ASP A 85 15.14 -8.50 -3.15
N PHE A 86 15.54 -7.30 -2.73
CA PHE A 86 16.54 -7.06 -1.69
C PHE A 86 16.03 -7.35 -0.27
N SER A 87 14.71 -7.47 -0.09
CA SER A 87 14.11 -7.92 1.17
C SER A 87 12.96 -8.89 0.92
N LYS A 88 12.93 -9.94 1.72
CA LYS A 88 11.92 -11.01 1.69
C LYS A 88 11.22 -11.17 3.03
N GLN A 89 11.28 -10.14 3.88
CA GLN A 89 10.63 -10.19 5.18
C GLN A 89 9.13 -10.11 4.98
N ASN A 90 8.41 -11.16 5.38
CA ASN A 90 6.95 -11.15 5.38
C ASN A 90 6.44 -10.13 6.41
N ILE A 91 5.49 -9.30 5.99
CA ILE A 91 4.91 -8.24 6.79
C ILE A 91 3.38 -8.30 6.76
N ASP A 92 2.77 -7.94 7.88
CA ASP A 92 1.34 -7.65 7.97
C ASP A 92 1.15 -6.15 8.20
N ILE A 93 1.11 -5.41 7.10
CA ILE A 93 1.01 -3.95 7.11
C ILE A 93 -0.35 -3.48 7.62
N GLU A 94 -0.34 -2.50 8.51
CA GLU A 94 -1.52 -1.75 8.94
C GLU A 94 -1.70 -0.50 8.07
N SER A 95 -0.63 0.29 7.91
CA SER A 95 -0.68 1.54 7.17
C SER A 95 0.70 1.98 6.67
N LEU A 96 0.73 2.63 5.52
CA LEU A 96 1.88 3.42 5.09
C LEU A 96 1.81 4.82 5.72
N THR A 97 2.92 5.35 6.24
CA THR A 97 2.90 6.65 6.97
C THR A 97 3.65 7.75 6.22
N THR A 98 4.85 7.47 5.73
CA THR A 98 5.70 8.47 5.08
C THR A 98 6.60 7.85 4.04
N ILE A 99 6.72 8.50 2.89
CA ILE A 99 7.69 8.20 1.86
C ILE A 99 8.65 9.38 1.78
N ASN A 100 9.94 9.19 2.04
CA ASN A 100 10.96 10.20 1.78
C ASN A 100 11.70 9.86 0.48
N ILE A 101 12.02 10.87 -0.30
CA ILE A 101 12.58 10.74 -1.64
C ILE A 101 13.80 11.63 -1.71
N LYS A 102 14.96 11.02 -1.94
CA LYS A 102 16.20 11.75 -2.24
C LYS A 102 16.48 11.64 -3.72
N LYS A 103 16.81 12.76 -4.36
CA LYS A 103 17.18 12.85 -5.77
C LYS A 103 18.53 13.52 -5.91
N VAL A 104 19.45 12.90 -6.63
CA VAL A 104 20.78 13.42 -6.92
C VAL A 104 20.99 13.39 -8.44
N ASN A 105 21.60 14.41 -9.03
CA ASN A 105 22.01 14.43 -10.44
C ASN A 105 20.95 13.91 -11.46
N ILE A 106 19.68 14.23 -11.26
CA ILE A 106 18.62 13.79 -12.18
C ILE A 106 18.72 14.54 -13.52
N SER A 107 18.57 13.82 -14.63
CA SER A 107 18.70 14.38 -15.99
C SER A 107 17.59 15.41 -16.29
N ASN A 108 16.38 15.17 -15.77
CA ASN A 108 15.21 16.02 -15.96
C ASN A 108 15.05 17.05 -14.84
N PHE A 109 16.16 17.69 -14.43
CA PHE A 109 16.19 18.54 -13.23
C PHE A 109 15.13 19.64 -13.22
N ASN A 110 14.85 20.26 -14.36
CA ASN A 110 13.87 21.36 -14.48
C ASN A 110 12.50 20.91 -14.99
N GLU A 111 12.24 19.60 -15.06
CA GLU A 111 10.93 19.09 -15.46
C GLU A 111 9.85 19.53 -14.46
N ARG A 112 8.75 20.05 -15.00
CA ARG A 112 7.60 20.48 -14.22
C ARG A 112 6.44 19.51 -14.45
N ILE A 113 5.75 19.16 -13.37
CA ILE A 113 4.62 18.24 -13.39
C ILE A 113 3.39 18.94 -12.80
N ASP A 114 2.22 18.62 -13.35
CA ASP A 114 0.94 19.14 -12.83
C ASP A 114 0.63 18.49 -11.49
N ALA A 115 0.53 19.31 -10.44
CA ALA A 115 0.33 18.85 -9.07
C ALA A 115 -0.95 18.02 -8.88
N ASN A 116 -2.04 18.42 -9.55
CA ASN A 116 -3.33 17.73 -9.44
C ASN A 116 -3.26 16.34 -10.07
N ASN A 117 -2.76 16.23 -11.29
CA ASN A 117 -2.59 14.97 -12.00
C ASN A 117 -1.59 14.05 -11.31
N THR A 118 -0.46 14.60 -10.83
CA THR A 118 0.53 13.85 -10.05
C THR A 118 -0.09 13.26 -8.79
N TRP A 119 -0.84 14.04 -8.02
CA TRP A 119 -1.52 13.55 -6.82
C TRP A 119 -2.51 12.42 -7.16
N LYS A 120 -3.36 12.62 -8.17
CA LYS A 120 -4.33 11.62 -8.61
C LYS A 120 -3.69 10.31 -9.06
N ASN A 121 -2.65 10.39 -9.88
CA ASN A 121 -1.96 9.20 -10.40
C ASN A 121 -1.31 8.42 -9.26
N LEU A 122 -0.65 9.13 -8.32
CA LEU A 122 -0.06 8.53 -7.13
C LEU A 122 -1.11 7.78 -6.30
N THR A 123 -2.20 8.47 -5.92
CA THR A 123 -3.21 7.87 -5.04
C THR A 123 -3.97 6.75 -5.72
N ASN A 124 -4.28 6.88 -7.02
CA ASN A 124 -4.96 5.82 -7.77
C ASN A 124 -4.10 4.56 -7.85
N LYS A 125 -2.79 4.69 -8.09
CA LYS A 125 -1.89 3.54 -8.16
C LYS A 125 -1.72 2.86 -6.80
N LEU A 126 -1.48 3.64 -5.74
CA LEU A 126 -1.35 3.12 -4.38
C LEU A 126 -2.64 2.44 -3.89
N LYS A 127 -3.81 3.03 -4.20
CA LYS A 127 -5.12 2.45 -3.87
C LYS A 127 -5.36 1.15 -4.64
N GLY A 128 -5.05 1.13 -5.94
CA GLY A 128 -5.17 -0.08 -6.77
C GLY A 128 -4.31 -1.25 -6.26
N GLN A 129 -3.18 -0.94 -5.62
CA GLN A 129 -2.30 -1.90 -4.95
C GLN A 129 -2.71 -2.23 -3.50
N LYS A 130 -3.82 -1.67 -3.01
CA LYS A 130 -4.32 -1.82 -1.64
C LYS A 130 -3.33 -1.36 -0.54
N ILE A 131 -2.47 -0.40 -0.87
CA ILE A 131 -1.49 0.18 0.07
C ILE A 131 -2.12 1.32 0.89
N ILE A 132 -3.01 2.08 0.24
CA ILE A 132 -3.84 3.11 0.87
C ILE A 132 -5.31 2.80 0.59
N LYS A 133 -6.20 3.39 1.37
CA LYS A 133 -7.64 3.18 1.33
C LYS A 133 -8.40 4.49 1.25
N ASP A 134 -9.68 4.40 0.89
CA ASP A 134 -10.57 5.56 0.93
C ASP A 134 -10.63 6.16 2.33
N GLY A 135 -10.57 7.49 2.39
CA GLY A 135 -10.48 8.24 3.65
C GLY A 135 -9.06 8.61 4.09
N ASP A 136 -8.01 7.95 3.57
CA ASP A 136 -6.64 8.32 3.88
C ASP A 136 -6.33 9.72 3.30
N LYS A 137 -5.64 10.57 4.07
CA LYS A 137 -5.16 11.88 3.64
C LYS A 137 -3.74 11.78 3.10
N VAL A 138 -3.57 11.98 1.79
CA VAL A 138 -2.27 11.96 1.13
C VAL A 138 -1.80 13.38 0.86
N THR A 139 -0.57 13.69 1.26
CA THR A 139 0.04 15.02 1.04
C THR A 139 1.41 14.89 0.39
N ILE A 140 1.59 15.56 -0.75
CA ILE A 140 2.89 15.72 -1.42
C ILE A 140 3.52 17.02 -0.92
N HIS A 141 4.78 16.94 -0.50
CA HIS A 141 5.58 18.06 -0.02
C HIS A 141 6.70 18.36 -1.02
N SER A 142 7.06 19.64 -1.08
CA SER A 142 8.20 20.15 -1.82
C SER A 142 9.20 20.74 -0.83
N LYS A 143 10.48 20.59 -1.13
CA LYS A 143 11.57 21.23 -0.39
C LYS A 143 11.68 22.73 -0.69
N ASP A 144 11.10 23.19 -1.81
CA ASP A 144 10.92 24.64 -2.03
C ASP A 144 9.76 25.12 -1.16
N GLN A 145 10.08 25.96 -0.18
CA GLN A 145 9.11 26.48 0.78
C GLN A 145 8.03 27.38 0.16
N LYS A 146 8.22 27.83 -1.08
CA LYS A 146 7.22 28.62 -1.82
C LYS A 146 6.14 27.74 -2.43
N ASP A 147 6.42 26.46 -2.63
CA ASP A 147 5.43 25.53 -3.16
C ASP A 147 4.38 25.18 -2.10
N PRO A 148 3.09 25.15 -2.46
CA PRO A 148 2.05 24.69 -1.57
C PRO A 148 2.17 23.19 -1.34
N LYS A 149 1.67 22.73 -0.20
CA LYS A 149 1.45 21.30 0.05
C LYS A 149 0.25 20.84 -0.77
N ILE A 150 0.42 19.80 -1.57
CA ILE A 150 -0.66 19.24 -2.39
C ILE A 150 -1.31 18.13 -1.58
N SER A 151 -2.50 18.39 -1.02
CA SER A 151 -3.14 17.52 -0.03
C SER A 151 -4.58 17.21 -0.40
N GLY A 152 -4.98 15.94 -0.34
CA GLY A 152 -6.34 15.50 -0.63
C GLY A 152 -6.72 14.24 0.14
N ILE A 153 -8.00 13.87 0.07
CA ILE A 153 -8.54 12.65 0.66
C ILE A 153 -8.78 11.61 -0.43
N VAL A 154 -8.25 10.40 -0.25
CA VAL A 154 -8.44 9.29 -1.20
C VAL A 154 -9.92 8.93 -1.27
N GLY A 155 -10.43 8.77 -2.50
CA GLY A 155 -11.83 8.48 -2.77
C GLY A 155 -12.73 9.71 -2.90
N GLN A 156 -12.19 10.92 -2.69
CA GLN A 156 -12.88 12.18 -2.97
C GLN A 156 -12.35 12.82 -4.26
N ASP A 157 -13.19 13.63 -4.90
CA ASP A 157 -12.80 14.39 -6.08
C ASP A 157 -11.75 15.45 -5.71
N PHE A 158 -10.50 15.23 -6.13
CA PHE A 158 -9.43 16.20 -5.91
C PHE A 158 -9.38 17.21 -7.06
N THR A 159 -9.89 18.42 -6.84
CA THR A 159 -9.92 19.50 -7.86
C THR A 159 -8.97 20.66 -7.57
N GLU A 160 -8.34 20.67 -6.40
CA GLU A 160 -7.37 21.71 -6.00
C GLU A 160 -6.05 21.62 -6.79
N HIS A 161 -5.32 22.73 -6.85
CA HIS A 161 -4.00 22.82 -7.51
C HIS A 161 -3.96 22.37 -8.99
N LYS A 162 -5.10 22.39 -9.69
CA LYS A 162 -5.16 22.14 -11.13
C LYS A 162 -4.35 23.19 -11.88
N ASN A 163 -3.52 22.76 -12.84
CA ASN A 163 -2.57 23.59 -13.59
C ASN A 163 -1.46 24.22 -12.72
N TYR A 164 -1.36 23.86 -11.44
CA TYR A 164 -0.22 24.25 -10.61
C TYR A 164 0.95 23.32 -10.91
N MET A 165 2.04 23.89 -11.41
CA MET A 165 3.17 23.12 -11.93
C MET A 165 4.32 23.09 -10.91
N LEU A 166 4.55 21.92 -10.31
CA LEU A 166 5.65 21.66 -9.38
C LEU A 166 6.92 21.25 -10.12
N TYR A 167 8.09 21.64 -9.59
CA TYR A 167 9.35 21.06 -10.06
C TYR A 167 9.52 19.65 -9.50
N LYS A 168 9.73 18.67 -10.39
CA LYS A 168 9.92 17.26 -10.01
C LYS A 168 11.08 17.07 -9.04
N LYS A 169 12.17 17.83 -9.21
CA LYS A 169 13.35 17.82 -8.32
C LYS A 169 13.08 18.26 -6.89
N ASP A 170 12.02 19.04 -6.67
CA ASP A 170 11.76 19.67 -5.38
C ASP A 170 10.85 18.81 -4.51
N ILE A 171 10.07 17.89 -5.11
CA ILE A 171 9.31 16.89 -4.36
C ILE A 171 10.24 15.92 -3.65
N ASP A 172 10.19 15.90 -2.32
CA ASP A 172 11.09 15.14 -1.46
C ASP A 172 10.36 14.28 -0.41
N LYS A 173 9.07 14.50 -0.19
CA LYS A 173 8.31 13.79 0.84
C LYS A 173 6.84 13.63 0.51
N ILE A 174 6.27 12.49 0.89
CA ILE A 174 4.84 12.22 0.90
C ILE A 174 4.43 11.72 2.28
N THR A 175 3.33 12.24 2.82
CA THR A 175 2.75 11.78 4.09
C THR A 175 1.34 11.25 3.88
N ILE A 176 1.00 10.19 4.62
CA ILE A 176 -0.29 9.51 4.57
C ILE A 176 -0.78 9.36 6.00
N ASN A 177 -1.98 9.87 6.28
CA ASN A 177 -2.61 9.86 7.61
C ASN A 177 -4.07 9.41 7.54
#